data_AF-A0A397VFP6-F1
#
_entry.id   AF-A0A397VFP6-F1
#
_cell.length_a   1.000
_cell.length_b   1.000
_cell.length_c   1.000
_cell.angle_alpha   90.00
_cell.angle_beta   90.00
_cell.angle_gamma   90.00
#
_symmetry.space_group_name_H-M   'P 1'
#
loop_
_entity.id
_entity.type
_entity.pdbx_description
1 polymer ?
#
loop_
_entity_poly.entity_id
_entity_poly.type
_entity_poly.pdbx_seq_one_letter_code
_entity_poly.pdbx_strand_id
1 'polypeptide(L)'
;MGYDMPEIVQEYLHELPFQVFNYFFNKLRIWILGVGKSNNEKLNFAGPGFKSAFIYSYNRQRSIFYQEVEFNECKITIYTEGNKVQKTFIGYDPNSGWNQVGYLKQFSGYQLFGLDNQYVQNLIQNICVPTCYYQIGPMNI
;
A
#
# COMPACT_ATOMS: atom_id res chain seq x y z
N MET A 1 25.55 -3.96 25.64
CA MET A 1 24.30 -4.35 24.95
C MET A 1 24.41 -3.79 23.54
N GLY A 2 24.62 -4.65 22.54
CA GLY A 2 25.17 -4.31 21.22
C GLY A 2 24.16 -3.90 20.15
N TYR A 3 23.09 -3.18 20.52
CA TYR A 3 22.06 -2.74 19.57
C TYR A 3 22.49 -1.54 18.70
N ASP A 4 23.65 -0.95 18.97
CA ASP A 4 24.20 0.21 18.23
C ASP A 4 25.25 -0.19 17.17
N MET A 5 25.45 -1.49 16.91
CA MET A 5 26.34 -1.97 15.85
C MET A 5 25.61 -1.86 14.50
N PRO A 6 26.08 -1.04 13.54
CA PRO A 6 25.44 -0.89 12.23
C PRO A 6 25.30 -2.21 11.48
N GLU A 7 26.23 -3.16 11.68
CA GLU A 7 26.22 -4.47 11.03
C GLU A 7 25.00 -5.32 11.45
N ILE A 8 24.67 -5.35 12.75
CA ILE A 8 23.53 -6.10 13.28
C ILE A 8 22.22 -5.51 12.77
N VAL A 9 22.13 -4.17 12.71
CA VAL A 9 20.95 -3.49 12.17
C VAL A 9 20.73 -3.82 10.69
N GLN A 10 21.80 -3.86 9.89
CA GLN A 10 21.69 -4.25 8.48
C GLN A 10 21.24 -5.70 8.30
N GLU A 11 21.76 -6.62 9.11
CA GLU A 11 21.37 -8.04 9.08
C GLU A 11 19.87 -8.22 9.37
N TYR A 12 19.34 -7.57 10.41
CA TYR A 12 17.90 -7.59 10.69
C TYR A 12 17.05 -6.93 9.59
N LEU A 13 17.54 -5.84 9.00
CA LEU A 13 16.83 -5.16 7.90
C LEU A 13 16.78 -6.03 6.63
N HIS A 14 17.80 -6.85 6.39
CA HIS A 14 17.84 -7.80 5.28
C HIS A 14 16.81 -8.93 5.41
N GLU A 15 16.46 -9.32 6.64
CA GLU A 15 15.45 -10.35 6.89
C GLU A 15 14.00 -9.84 6.74
N LEU A 16 13.79 -8.52 6.71
CA LEU A 16 12.44 -7.99 6.57
C LEU A 16 11.90 -8.20 5.15
N PRO A 17 10.70 -8.81 4.98
CA PRO A 17 10.11 -9.03 3.67
C PRO A 17 9.73 -7.72 2.96
N PHE A 18 9.67 -6.61 3.70
CA PHE A 18 9.39 -5.29 3.19
C PHE A 18 9.92 -4.20 4.13
N GLN A 19 10.43 -3.11 3.55
CA GLN A 19 10.79 -1.89 4.26
C GLN A 19 9.98 -0.71 3.72
N VAL A 20 9.43 0.11 4.62
CA VAL A 20 8.69 1.32 4.26
C VAL A 20 9.62 2.27 3.52
N PHE A 21 9.17 2.76 2.37
CA PHE A 21 9.90 3.76 1.60
C PHE A 21 8.96 4.82 1.06
N ASN A 22 9.53 5.90 0.54
CA ASN A 22 8.77 6.95 -0.12
C ASN A 22 9.49 7.44 -1.37
N TYR A 23 8.72 8.01 -2.27
CA TYR A 23 9.24 8.69 -3.45
C TYR A 23 8.37 9.91 -3.76
N PHE A 24 8.91 10.80 -4.60
CA PHE A 24 8.17 11.95 -5.08
C PHE A 24 7.43 11.60 -6.37
N PHE A 25 6.13 11.85 -6.37
CA PHE A 25 5.30 11.90 -7.56
C PHE A 25 4.78 13.33 -7.71
N ASN A 26 5.35 14.07 -8.66
CA ASN A 26 5.13 15.51 -8.78
C ASN A 26 5.43 16.23 -7.44
N LYS A 27 4.45 16.91 -6.83
CA LYS A 27 4.59 17.57 -5.52
C LYS A 27 4.15 16.70 -4.34
N LEU A 28 3.68 15.48 -4.60
CA LEU A 28 3.23 14.55 -3.56
C LEU A 28 4.38 13.64 -3.16
N ARG A 29 4.60 13.50 -1.85
CA ARG A 29 5.46 12.45 -1.31
C ARG A 29 4.59 11.25 -0.98
N ILE A 30 4.69 10.20 -1.79
CA ILE A 30 3.94 8.96 -1.61
C ILE A 30 4.79 8.00 -0.79
N TRP A 31 4.22 7.52 0.31
CA TRP A 31 4.77 6.48 1.17
C TRP A 31 4.15 5.14 0.80
N ILE A 32 4.97 4.12 0.63
CA ILE A 32 4.55 2.73 0.50
C ILE A 32 4.79 2.09 1.86
N LEU A 33 3.69 1.74 2.53
CA LEU A 33 3.66 1.29 3.92
C LEU A 33 3.57 -0.24 4.04
N GLY A 34 3.09 -0.89 2.98
CA GLY A 34 2.99 -2.33 2.87
C GLY A 34 2.81 -2.73 1.42
N VAL A 35 3.24 -3.94 1.08
CA VAL A 35 3.11 -4.51 -0.26
C VAL A 35 2.35 -5.84 -0.11
N GLY A 36 1.33 -5.99 -0.94
CA GLY A 36 0.54 -7.22 -1.05
C GLY A 36 0.39 -7.58 -2.52
N LYS A 37 0.51 -8.87 -2.84
CA LYS A 37 0.38 -9.40 -4.20
C LYS A 37 -0.93 -10.19 -4.35
N SER A 38 -1.59 -10.02 -5.48
CA SER A 38 -2.71 -10.84 -5.92
C SER A 38 -2.57 -11.16 -7.42
N ASN A 39 -3.48 -11.98 -7.93
CA ASN A 39 -3.60 -12.25 -9.37
C ASN A 39 -4.54 -11.26 -10.08
N ASN A 40 -4.92 -10.16 -9.42
CA ASN A 40 -5.84 -9.18 -9.98
C ASN A 40 -5.10 -8.18 -10.87
N GLU A 41 -5.08 -8.44 -12.18
CA GLU A 41 -4.46 -7.55 -13.18
C GLU A 41 -5.05 -6.13 -13.16
N LYS A 42 -6.34 -5.99 -12.85
CA LYS A 42 -6.99 -4.67 -12.74
C LYS A 42 -6.42 -3.84 -11.61
N LEU A 43 -5.76 -4.45 -10.63
CA LEU A 43 -5.13 -3.75 -9.51
C LEU A 43 -3.60 -3.69 -9.68
N ASN A 44 -3.09 -3.85 -10.91
CA ASN A 44 -1.67 -4.03 -11.20
C ASN A 44 -1.03 -5.09 -10.27
N PHE A 45 -1.72 -6.22 -10.10
CA PHE A 45 -1.33 -7.34 -9.23
C PHE A 45 -1.20 -6.99 -7.75
N ALA A 46 -1.62 -5.81 -7.31
CA ALA A 46 -1.71 -5.50 -5.91
C ALA A 46 -2.83 -6.31 -5.26
N GLY A 47 -2.64 -6.65 -3.99
CA GLY A 47 -3.60 -7.39 -3.21
C GLY A 47 -3.69 -6.91 -1.76
N PRO A 48 -4.47 -7.62 -0.95
CA PRO A 48 -4.50 -7.43 0.50
C PRO A 48 -3.10 -7.30 1.08
N GLY A 49 -2.90 -6.24 1.88
CA GLY A 49 -1.60 -5.89 2.45
C GLY A 49 -0.87 -4.76 1.71
N PHE A 50 -1.28 -4.40 0.49
CA PHE A 50 -0.80 -3.18 -0.15
C PHE A 50 -1.38 -1.95 0.54
N LYS A 51 -0.49 -1.08 1.00
CA LYS A 51 -0.83 0.13 1.76
C LYS A 51 0.04 1.28 1.32
N SER A 52 -0.56 2.43 1.05
CA SER A 52 0.17 3.65 0.74
C SER A 52 -0.45 4.87 1.40
N ALA A 53 0.33 5.94 1.55
CA ALA A 53 -0.18 7.19 2.08
C ALA A 53 0.54 8.40 1.52
N PHE A 54 -0.15 9.53 1.50
CA PHE A 54 0.50 10.82 1.30
C PHE A 54 -0.24 11.93 2.05
N ILE A 55 0.45 13.05 2.23
CA ILE A 55 -0.10 14.22 2.89
C ILE A 55 -0.53 15.22 1.82
N TYR A 56 -1.77 15.70 1.92
CA TYR A 56 -2.29 16.76 1.06
C TYR A 56 -3.37 17.56 1.78
N SER A 57 -3.69 18.75 1.26
CA SER A 57 -4.76 19.59 1.81
C SER A 57 -6.13 19.04 1.42
N TYR A 58 -6.99 18.73 2.38
CA TYR A 58 -8.40 18.38 2.19
C TYR A 58 -9.27 19.35 2.99
N ASN A 59 -10.27 19.98 2.36
CA ASN A 59 -11.09 21.02 2.99
C ASN A 59 -10.27 22.13 3.70
N ARG A 60 -9.13 22.52 3.11
CA ARG A 60 -8.17 23.52 3.65
C ARG A 60 -7.45 23.09 4.94
N GLN A 61 -7.54 21.83 5.34
CA GLN A 61 -6.78 21.26 6.45
C GLN A 61 -5.73 20.30 5.92
N ARG A 62 -4.57 20.25 6.57
CA ARG A 62 -3.53 19.26 6.25
C ARG A 62 -4.03 17.87 6.67
N SER A 63 -4.11 16.96 5.72
CA SER A 63 -4.68 15.62 5.91
C SER A 63 -3.78 14.53 5.38
N ILE A 64 -3.92 13.33 5.94
CA ILE A 64 -3.30 12.11 5.44
C ILE A 64 -4.35 11.38 4.62
N PHE A 65 -4.01 11.09 3.37
CA PHE A 65 -4.76 10.17 2.52
C PHE A 65 -4.09 8.81 2.68
N TYR A 66 -4.71 7.93 3.45
CA TYR A 66 -4.27 6.56 3.65
C TYR A 66 -5.06 5.64 2.73
N GLN A 67 -4.36 4.77 2.01
CA GLN A 67 -4.88 4.01 0.89
C GLN A 67 -4.56 2.53 1.11
N GLU A 68 -5.54 1.67 0.88
CA GLU A 68 -5.42 0.23 1.06
C GLU A 68 -6.02 -0.49 -0.15
N VAL A 69 -5.36 -1.57 -0.57
CA VAL A 69 -5.95 -2.53 -1.51
C VAL A 69 -6.39 -3.74 -0.70
N GLU A 70 -7.65 -4.10 -0.87
CA GLU A 70 -8.28 -5.32 -0.38
C GLU A 70 -8.61 -6.22 -1.58
N PHE A 71 -9.17 -7.41 -1.34
CA PHE A 71 -9.33 -8.44 -2.38
C PHE A 71 -9.96 -7.94 -3.69
N ASN A 72 -11.05 -7.17 -3.60
CA ASN A 72 -11.80 -6.67 -4.75
C ASN A 72 -12.13 -5.17 -4.65
N GLU A 73 -11.47 -4.46 -3.74
CA GLU A 73 -11.77 -3.07 -3.46
C GLU A 73 -10.52 -2.28 -3.06
N CYS A 74 -10.57 -0.99 -3.32
CA CYS A 74 -9.58 -0.01 -2.94
C CYS A 74 -10.24 0.96 -1.97
N LYS A 75 -9.62 1.16 -0.82
CA LYS A 75 -10.12 2.03 0.24
C LYS A 75 -9.23 3.25 0.38
N ILE A 76 -9.83 4.42 0.48
CA ILE A 76 -9.13 5.69 0.73
C ILE A 76 -9.73 6.29 1.99
N THR A 77 -8.95 6.33 3.06
CA THR A 77 -9.35 6.91 4.34
C THR A 77 -8.60 8.22 4.54
N ILE A 78 -9.35 9.30 4.77
CA ILE A 78 -8.78 10.63 5.01
C ILE A 78 -8.75 10.88 6.51
N TYR A 79 -7.56 11.10 7.04
CA TYR A 79 -7.33 11.49 8.42
C TYR A 79 -6.97 12.97 8.51
N THR A 80 -7.59 13.69 9.44
CA THR A 80 -7.25 15.07 9.78
C THR A 80 -6.49 15.14 11.11
N GLU A 81 -6.17 16.36 11.53
CA GLU A 81 -5.53 16.65 12.81
C GLU A 81 -6.17 15.90 13.99
N GLY A 82 -5.33 15.30 14.84
CA GLY A 82 -5.77 14.43 15.92
C GLY A 82 -6.16 13.01 15.49
N ASN A 83 -5.71 12.55 14.31
CA ASN A 83 -5.96 11.22 13.75
C ASN A 83 -7.45 10.87 13.61
N LYS A 84 -8.29 11.89 13.42
CA LYS A 84 -9.73 11.70 13.24
C LYS A 84 -10.01 11.27 11.81
N VAL A 85 -10.70 10.14 11.65
CA VAL A 85 -11.23 9.71 10.36
C VAL A 85 -12.29 10.72 9.94
N GLN A 86 -12.04 11.43 8.84
CA GLN A 86 -12.99 12.38 8.30
C GLN A 86 -13.94 11.72 7.32
N LYS A 87 -13.40 10.88 6.42
CA LYS A 87 -14.19 10.15 5.43
C LYS A 87 -13.42 8.96 4.90
N THR A 88 -14.17 7.93 4.53
CA THR A 88 -13.67 6.74 3.83
C THR A 88 -14.40 6.62 2.51
N PHE A 89 -13.65 6.37 1.44
CA PHE A 89 -14.17 6.11 0.10
C PHE A 89 -13.75 4.71 -0.31
N ILE A 90 -14.65 4.00 -0.99
CA ILE A 90 -14.44 2.61 -1.41
C ILE A 90 -14.72 2.55 -2.91
N GLY A 91 -13.74 2.10 -3.69
CA GLY A 91 -13.87 1.84 -5.12
C GLY A 91 -13.57 0.38 -5.42
N TYR A 92 -14.01 -0.11 -6.58
CA TYR A 92 -13.63 -1.44 -7.07
C TYR A 92 -12.22 -1.46 -7.67
N ASP A 93 -11.67 -0.29 -7.96
CA ASP A 93 -10.30 -0.06 -8.42
C ASP A 93 -9.80 1.33 -7.95
N PRO A 94 -8.49 1.64 -8.08
CA PRO A 94 -7.94 2.91 -7.64
C PRO A 94 -8.61 4.14 -8.28
N ASN A 95 -8.95 4.08 -9.57
CA ASN A 95 -9.58 5.21 -10.28
C ASN A 95 -10.98 5.47 -9.74
N SER A 96 -11.80 4.43 -9.59
CA SER A 96 -13.16 4.52 -9.05
C SER A 96 -13.19 5.03 -7.60
N GLY A 97 -12.19 4.65 -6.77
CA GLY A 97 -12.01 5.21 -5.44
C GLY A 97 -11.72 6.71 -5.49
N TRP A 98 -10.72 7.12 -6.27
CA TRP A 98 -10.30 8.52 -6.37
C TRP A 98 -11.33 9.43 -7.07
N ASN A 99 -12.10 8.90 -8.01
CA ASN A 99 -13.22 9.61 -8.64
C ASN A 99 -14.27 10.04 -7.60
N GLN A 100 -14.54 9.21 -6.59
CA GLN A 100 -15.47 9.54 -5.50
C GLN A 100 -14.90 10.57 -4.53
N VAL A 101 -13.58 10.57 -4.31
CA VAL A 101 -12.92 11.59 -3.48
C VAL A 101 -13.12 12.98 -4.10
N GLY A 102 -12.98 13.09 -5.42
CA GLY A 102 -13.22 14.33 -6.16
C GLY A 102 -12.09 15.36 -6.05
N TYR A 103 -10.95 14.98 -5.49
CA TYR A 103 -9.72 15.79 -5.42
C TYR A 103 -8.65 15.20 -6.34
N LEU A 104 -7.63 16.01 -6.68
CA LEU A 104 -6.46 15.55 -7.45
C LEU A 104 -6.82 14.91 -8.80
N LYS A 105 -7.93 15.32 -9.42
CA LYS A 105 -8.51 14.76 -10.65
C LYS A 105 -7.58 14.79 -11.88
N GLN A 106 -6.48 15.53 -11.82
CA GLN A 106 -5.46 15.55 -12.85
C GLN A 106 -4.57 14.30 -12.87
N PHE A 107 -4.62 13.46 -11.84
CA PHE A 107 -3.85 12.22 -11.73
C PHE A 107 -4.78 11.01 -11.77
N SER A 108 -4.26 9.87 -12.26
CA SER A 108 -4.99 8.61 -12.13
C SER A 108 -4.97 8.13 -10.67
N GLY A 109 -5.96 7.33 -10.29
CA GLY A 109 -5.96 6.68 -8.99
C GLY A 109 -4.78 5.74 -8.82
N TYR A 110 -4.33 5.07 -9.89
CA TYR A 110 -3.15 4.21 -9.85
C TYR A 110 -1.85 4.98 -9.56
N GLN A 111 -1.70 6.17 -10.13
CA GLN A 111 -0.60 7.08 -9.81
C GLN A 111 -0.64 7.52 -8.33
N LEU A 112 -1.82 7.86 -7.81
CA LEU A 112 -1.99 8.30 -6.43
C LEU A 112 -1.80 7.17 -5.41
N PHE A 113 -2.23 5.95 -5.73
CA PHE A 113 -1.92 4.76 -4.94
C PHE A 113 -0.43 4.40 -5.00
N GLY A 114 0.26 4.81 -6.06
CA GLY A 114 1.63 4.47 -6.35
C GLY A 114 1.82 3.13 -7.09
N LEU A 115 0.74 2.58 -7.64
CA LEU A 115 0.73 1.31 -8.36
C LEU A 115 1.29 1.40 -9.78
N ASP A 116 1.40 2.61 -10.35
CA ASP A 116 2.07 2.82 -11.64
C ASP A 116 3.59 2.99 -11.50
N ASN A 117 4.11 3.03 -10.27
CA ASN A 117 5.55 3.16 -10.04
C ASN A 117 6.25 1.83 -10.35
N GLN A 118 7.23 1.88 -11.26
CA GLN A 118 7.95 0.68 -11.71
C GLN A 118 8.66 -0.06 -10.57
N TYR A 119 9.23 0.65 -9.59
CA TYR A 119 9.87 0.03 -8.45
C TYR A 119 8.85 -0.68 -7.55
N VAL A 120 7.70 -0.05 -7.30
CA VAL A 120 6.57 -0.68 -6.59
C VAL A 120 6.09 -1.93 -7.32
N GLN A 121 5.93 -1.86 -8.64
CA GLN A 121 5.52 -3.01 -9.45
C GLN A 121 6.53 -4.16 -9.35
N ASN A 122 7.82 -3.86 -9.44
CA ASN A 122 8.86 -4.87 -9.25
C ASN A 122 8.78 -5.50 -7.85
N LEU A 123 8.53 -4.72 -6.80
CA LEU A 123 8.35 -5.25 -5.45
C LEU A 123 7.13 -6.17 -5.34
N ILE A 124 5.99 -5.76 -5.90
CA ILE A 124 4.76 -6.59 -5.92
C ILE A 124 5.03 -7.92 -6.63
N GLN A 125 5.75 -7.90 -7.75
CA GLN A 125 6.01 -9.12 -8.50
C GLN A 125 6.94 -10.09 -7.77
N ASN A 126 7.94 -9.56 -7.07
CA ASN A 126 8.97 -10.36 -6.38
C ASN A 126 8.62 -10.76 -4.95
N ILE A 127 7.54 -10.21 -4.37
CA ILE A 127 7.16 -10.59 -3.00
C ILE A 127 6.72 -12.07 -2.99
N CYS A 128 7.35 -12.84 -2.11
CA CYS A 128 6.92 -14.21 -1.83
C CYS A 128 5.69 -14.14 -0.93
N VAL A 129 4.54 -14.56 -1.45
CA VAL A 129 3.35 -14.73 -0.60
C VAL A 129 3.46 -16.11 0.02
N PRO A 130 3.69 -16.25 1.34
CA PRO A 130 3.73 -17.56 1.97
C PRO A 130 2.36 -18.22 1.79
N THR A 131 2.32 -19.31 1.03
CA THR A 131 1.13 -20.12 0.84
C THR A 131 1.03 -21.15 1.94
N CYS A 132 -0.02 -21.07 2.76
CA CYS A 132 -0.36 -22.15 3.68
C CYS A 132 -0.84 -23.35 2.87
N TYR A 133 0.03 -24.32 2.60
CA TYR A 133 -0.40 -25.63 2.13
C TYR A 133 -0.94 -26.42 3.32
N TYR A 134 -2.23 -26.73 3.32
CA TYR A 134 -2.76 -27.79 4.20
C TYR A 134 -2.11 -29.11 3.77
N GLN A 135 -1.19 -29.64 4.58
CA GLN A 135 -0.78 -31.03 4.46
C GLN A 135 -1.96 -31.90 4.89
N ILE A 136 -2.69 -32.47 3.93
CA ILE A 136 -3.61 -33.57 4.18
C ILE A 136 -2.72 -34.76 4.56
N GLY A 137 -2.61 -35.05 5.87
CA GLY A 137 -1.98 -36.27 6.34
C GLY A 137 -2.69 -37.50 5.76
N PRO A 138 -1.99 -38.61 5.52
CA PRO A 138 -2.59 -39.78 4.88
C PRO A 138 -3.77 -40.30 5.70
N MET A 139 -4.95 -40.32 5.08
CA MET A 139 -6.10 -41.06 5.58
C MET A 139 -5.79 -42.55 5.37
N ASN A 140 -5.38 -43.23 6.43
CA ASN A 140 -5.34 -44.70 6.44
C ASN A 140 -6.79 -45.22 6.41
N ILE A 141 -7.16 -45.91 5.34
CA ILE A 141 -8.34 -46.76 5.24
C ILE A 141 -7.92 -48.18 5.62
#